data_AF-A0A0Q5ICD7-F1
#
_entry.id   AF-A0A0Q5ICD7-F1
#
_cell.length_a   1.000
_cell.length_b   1.000
_cell.length_c   1.000
_cell.angle_alpha   90.00
_cell.angle_beta   90.00
_cell.angle_gamma   90.00
#
_symmetry.space_group_name_H-M   'P 1'
#
loop_
_entity.id
_entity.type
_entity.pdbx_description
1 polymer ?
#
loop_
_entity_poly.entity_id
_entity_poly.type
_entity_poly.pdbx_seq_one_letter_code
_entity_poly.pdbx_strand_id
1 'polypeptide(L)'
;MTQVTGSLGVACESRGADVWRLEAQLHVADGTALRRELERRGLWACGRPGDLSTLLDAHLLFGDDPVSHETALSVADLGELAAALALSRRHDDLGAQLLAWYALARSLEASGRPARLLVWCAG
;
A
#
# COMPACT_ATOMS: atom_id res chain seq x y z
N MET A 1 5.52 23.43 12.50
CA MET A 1 5.03 22.23 11.77
C MET A 1 6.24 21.58 11.13
N THR A 2 6.79 20.55 11.76
CA THR A 2 7.95 19.81 11.27
C THR A 2 7.47 18.96 10.09
N GLN A 3 7.95 19.24 8.87
CA GLN A 3 7.75 18.33 7.74
C GLN A 3 8.52 17.06 8.06
N VAL A 4 7.82 16.01 8.48
CA VAL A 4 8.38 14.65 8.47
C VAL A 4 8.48 14.27 7.00
N THR A 5 9.70 14.34 6.46
CA THR A 5 10.08 13.79 5.15
C THR A 5 10.23 12.27 5.26
N GLY A 6 9.16 11.60 5.70
CA GLY A 6 9.12 10.13 5.70
C GLY A 6 8.90 9.63 4.28
N SER A 7 9.60 8.56 3.91
CA SER A 7 9.33 7.82 2.68
C SER A 7 8.06 6.98 2.84
N LEU A 8 7.26 6.82 1.79
CA LEU A 8 6.15 5.87 1.80
C LEU A 8 6.62 4.49 1.32
N GLY A 9 6.47 3.50 2.19
CA GLY A 9 6.61 2.09 1.85
C GLY A 9 5.28 1.51 1.40
N VAL A 10 5.33 0.64 0.39
CA VAL A 10 4.16 -0.07 -0.13
C VAL A 10 4.50 -1.54 -0.38
N ALA A 11 3.60 -2.42 0.07
CA ALA A 11 3.72 -3.87 -0.11
C ALA A 11 2.39 -4.48 -0.50
N CYS A 12 2.42 -5.49 -1.38
CA CYS A 12 1.27 -6.33 -1.65
C CYS A 12 1.44 -7.67 -0.95
N GLU A 13 0.42 -8.06 -0.19
CA GLU A 13 0.33 -9.39 0.39
C GLU A 13 -0.83 -10.16 -0.24
N SER A 14 -0.70 -11.47 -0.27
CA SER A 14 -1.83 -12.36 -0.54
C SER A 14 -1.93 -13.49 0.47
N ARG A 15 -3.15 -13.96 0.68
CA ARG A 15 -3.47 -15.04 1.60
C ARG A 15 -3.31 -16.38 0.88
N GLY A 16 -2.36 -17.20 1.34
CA GLY A 16 -2.29 -18.62 1.00
C GLY A 16 -3.29 -19.44 1.83
N ALA A 17 -3.06 -20.75 1.96
CA ALA A 17 -3.95 -21.64 2.70
C ALA A 17 -4.27 -21.13 4.12
N ASP A 18 -3.25 -20.70 4.87
CA ASP A 18 -3.42 -20.23 6.26
C ASP A 18 -2.51 -19.06 6.66
N VAL A 19 -1.69 -18.55 5.74
CA VAL A 19 -0.72 -17.48 6.03
C VAL A 19 -0.73 -16.41 4.96
N TRP A 20 -0.54 -15.15 5.37
CA TRP A 20 -0.24 -14.07 4.45
C TRP A 20 1.19 -14.22 3.94
N ARG A 21 1.39 -13.90 2.67
CA ARG A 21 2.67 -13.96 1.97
C ARG A 21 2.92 -12.61 1.32
N LEU A 22 4.12 -12.09 1.51
CA LEU A 22 4.59 -10.91 0.79
C LEU A 22 4.84 -11.30 -0.67
N GLU A 23 4.11 -10.68 -1.59
CA GLU A 23 4.26 -10.92 -3.03
C GLU A 23 5.20 -9.91 -3.69
N ALA A 24 5.13 -8.65 -3.26
CA ALA A 24 5.99 -7.59 -3.74
C ALA A 24 6.05 -6.43 -2.76
N GLN A 25 7.16 -5.71 -2.78
CA GLN A 25 7.37 -4.49 -2.00
C GLN A 25 8.19 -3.50 -2.83
N LEU A 26 7.70 -2.29 -3.01
CA LEU A 26 8.36 -1.24 -3.77
C LEU A 26 8.09 0.13 -3.15
N HIS A 27 9.02 1.07 -3.38
CA HIS A 27 8.78 2.48 -3.07
C HIS A 27 7.87 3.12 -4.11
N VAL A 28 7.06 4.07 -3.65
CA VAL A 28 6.17 4.86 -4.51
C VAL A 28 6.92 6.08 -5.02
N ALA A 29 6.75 6.40 -6.30
CA ALA A 29 7.44 7.51 -6.96
C ALA A 29 7.06 8.89 -6.37
N ASP A 30 5.78 9.08 -6.03
CA ASP A 30 5.26 10.31 -5.38
C ASP A 30 4.48 9.95 -4.11
N GLY A 31 5.22 9.67 -3.03
CA GLY A 31 4.63 9.33 -1.74
C GLY A 31 3.78 10.47 -1.14
N THR A 32 4.10 11.74 -1.44
CA THR A 32 3.32 12.87 -0.92
C THR A 32 1.94 12.93 -1.56
N ALA A 33 1.84 12.71 -2.87
CA ALA A 33 0.55 12.65 -3.55
C ALA A 33 -0.26 11.44 -3.10
N LEU A 34 0.35 10.26 -2.99
CA LEU A 34 -0.34 9.08 -2.48
C LEU A 34 -0.91 9.32 -1.07
N ARG A 35 -0.12 9.86 -0.15
CA ARG A 35 -0.60 10.18 1.21
C ARG A 35 -1.83 11.10 1.16
N ARG A 36 -1.75 12.21 0.41
CA ARG A 36 -2.86 13.18 0.31
C ARG A 36 -4.13 12.54 -0.23
N GLU A 37 -4.01 11.63 -1.18
CA GLU A 37 -5.14 10.93 -1.77
C GLU A 37 -5.77 9.94 -0.79
N LEU A 38 -4.96 9.24 0.01
CA LEU A 38 -5.42 8.38 1.10
C LEU A 38 -6.10 9.21 2.21
N GLU A 39 -5.51 10.32 2.63
CA GLU A 39 -6.10 11.25 3.61
C GLU A 39 -7.46 11.78 3.15
N ARG A 40 -7.55 12.23 1.89
CA ARG A 40 -8.78 12.76 1.29
C ARG A 40 -9.91 11.74 1.23
N ARG A 41 -9.57 10.44 1.19
CA ARG A 41 -10.52 9.33 1.19
C ARG A 41 -10.79 8.75 2.59
N GLY A 42 -10.12 9.26 3.62
CA GLY A 42 -10.22 8.71 4.98
C GLY A 42 -9.59 7.32 5.14
N LEU A 43 -8.67 6.95 4.24
CA LEU A 43 -7.97 5.65 4.23
C LEU A 43 -6.56 5.73 4.82
N TRP A 44 -6.15 6.91 5.30
CA TRP A 44 -4.83 7.13 5.89
C TRP A 44 -4.82 6.75 7.37
N ALA A 45 -3.77 6.05 7.80
CA ALA A 45 -3.57 5.64 9.20
C ALA A 45 -4.76 4.90 9.84
N CYS A 46 -5.49 4.11 9.05
CA CYS A 46 -6.61 3.29 9.54
C CYS A 46 -6.16 2.10 10.42
N GLY A 47 -4.86 1.89 10.53
CA GLY A 47 -4.26 0.82 11.33
C GLY A 47 -3.82 -0.36 10.46
N ARG A 48 -2.81 -1.08 10.97
CA ARG A 48 -2.36 -2.33 10.35
C ARG A 48 -3.24 -3.52 10.76
N PRO A 49 -3.47 -4.48 9.88
CA PRO A 49 -4.03 -5.77 10.25
C PRO A 49 -3.12 -6.49 11.26
N GLY A 50 -3.70 -7.26 12.18
CA GLY A 50 -2.93 -8.02 13.18
C GLY A 50 -2.21 -9.26 12.63
N ASP A 51 -2.41 -9.59 11.35
CA ASP A 51 -1.98 -10.84 10.72
C ASP A 51 -1.09 -10.59 9.49
N LEU A 52 -0.05 -9.78 9.60
CA LEU A 52 0.91 -9.57 8.51
C LEU A 52 1.66 -10.86 8.13
N SER A 53 2.20 -10.93 6.91
CA SER A 53 3.17 -11.96 6.56
C SER A 53 4.42 -11.82 7.42
N THR A 54 5.05 -12.93 7.77
CA THR A 54 6.26 -12.94 8.61
C THR A 54 7.39 -12.09 8.01
N LEU A 55 7.52 -12.07 6.68
CA LEU A 55 8.54 -11.26 6.01
C LEU A 55 8.27 -9.77 6.14
N LEU A 56 7.02 -9.33 5.95
CA LEU A 56 6.67 -7.92 6.09
C LEU A 56 6.75 -7.48 7.55
N ASP A 57 6.24 -8.29 8.48
CA ASP A 57 6.30 -7.96 9.91
C ASP A 57 7.75 -7.84 10.39
N ALA A 58 8.63 -8.75 9.97
CA ALA A 58 10.07 -8.63 10.24
C ALA A 58 10.67 -7.36 9.62
N HIS A 59 10.30 -7.02 8.38
CA HIS A 59 10.78 -5.80 7.73
C HIS A 59 10.35 -4.53 8.50
N LEU A 60 9.12 -4.48 9.00
CA LEU A 60 8.60 -3.34 9.76
C LEU A 60 9.16 -3.27 11.19
N LEU A 61 9.45 -4.41 11.82
CA LEU A 61 9.99 -4.47 13.18
C LEU A 61 11.49 -4.16 13.26
N PHE A 62 12.26 -4.58 12.25
CA PHE A 62 13.72 -4.48 12.26
C PHE A 62 14.26 -3.45 11.26
N GLY A 63 13.39 -2.66 10.62
CA GLY A 63 13.80 -1.52 9.80
C GLY A 63 14.50 -0.45 10.64
N ASP A 64 15.49 0.22 10.04
CA ASP A 64 16.25 1.30 10.70
C ASP A 64 15.38 2.54 10.98
N ASP A 65 14.33 2.73 10.17
CA ASP A 65 13.42 3.86 10.27
C ASP A 65 12.16 3.50 11.07
N PRO A 66 11.70 4.38 11.99
CA PRO A 66 10.45 4.15 12.70
C PRO A 66 9.27 4.14 11.71
N VAL A 67 8.44 3.10 11.84
CA VAL A 67 7.23 2.94 11.03
C VAL A 67 6.04 3.60 11.72
N SER A 68 5.23 4.32 10.94
CA SER A 68 3.98 4.94 11.40
C SER A 68 2.91 4.96 10.31
N HIS A 69 1.69 5.32 10.69
CA HIS A 69 0.56 5.57 9.78
C HIS A 69 0.23 4.41 8.84
N GLU A 70 0.31 3.19 9.35
CA GLU A 70 0.01 1.98 8.59
C GLU A 70 -1.47 1.91 8.20
N THR A 71 -1.72 1.48 6.96
CA THR A 71 -3.06 1.21 6.46
C THR A 71 -3.04 0.00 5.52
N ALA A 72 -4.10 -0.80 5.54
CA ALA A 72 -4.33 -1.88 4.60
C ALA A 72 -5.49 -1.52 3.68
N LEU A 73 -5.24 -1.57 2.38
CA LEU A 73 -6.20 -1.33 1.32
C LEU A 73 -6.66 -2.67 0.75
N SER A 74 -7.98 -2.85 0.67
CA SER A 74 -8.55 -3.95 -0.09
C SER A 74 -8.33 -3.73 -1.59
N VAL A 75 -8.53 -4.77 -2.39
CA VAL A 75 -8.45 -4.65 -3.86
C VAL A 75 -9.51 -3.67 -4.41
N ALA A 76 -10.66 -3.55 -3.74
CA ALA A 76 -11.68 -2.56 -4.08
C ALA A 76 -11.17 -1.12 -3.83
N ASP A 77 -10.60 -0.85 -2.66
CA ASP A 77 -10.04 0.47 -2.33
C ASP A 77 -8.95 0.88 -3.33
N LEU A 78 -8.11 -0.06 -3.73
CA LEU A 78 -7.08 0.13 -4.75
C LEU A 78 -7.65 0.48 -6.12
N GLY A 79 -8.71 -0.22 -6.54
CA GLY A 79 -9.38 0.04 -7.79
C GLY A 79 -9.97 1.45 -7.82
N GLU A 80 -10.62 1.88 -6.75
CA GLU A 80 -11.14 3.23 -6.64
C GLU A 80 -10.05 4.30 -6.63
N LEU A 81 -8.95 4.06 -5.89
CA LEU A 81 -7.82 4.97 -5.80
C LEU A 81 -7.15 5.14 -7.17
N ALA A 82 -6.87 4.03 -7.87
CA ALA A 82 -6.30 4.05 -9.21
C ALA A 82 -7.21 4.76 -10.21
N ALA A 83 -8.52 4.53 -10.15
CA ALA A 83 -9.49 5.20 -11.01
C ALA A 83 -9.53 6.73 -10.80
N ALA A 84 -9.46 7.20 -9.55
CA ALA A 84 -9.44 8.63 -9.29
C ALA A 84 -8.16 9.31 -9.78
N LEU A 85 -7.01 8.64 -9.64
CA LEU A 85 -5.74 9.20 -10.09
C LEU A 85 -5.59 9.19 -11.61
N ALA A 86 -6.15 8.19 -12.29
CA ALA A 86 -6.23 8.18 -13.76
C ALA A 86 -6.99 9.39 -14.33
N LEU A 87 -7.94 9.97 -13.59
CA LEU A 87 -8.70 11.16 -14.00
C LEU A 87 -7.94 12.48 -13.75
N SER A 88 -6.92 12.48 -12.89
CA SER A 88 -6.26 13.70 -12.44
C SER A 88 -5.25 14.27 -13.45
N ARG A 89 -4.68 13.46 -14.35
CA ARG A 89 -3.57 13.78 -15.30
C ARG A 89 -2.33 14.48 -14.68
N ARG A 90 -2.32 14.67 -13.36
CA ARG A 90 -1.31 15.41 -12.61
C ARG A 90 -0.22 14.50 -12.04
N HIS A 91 -0.50 13.20 -11.96
CA HIS A 91 0.34 12.20 -11.31
C HIS A 91 0.38 10.92 -12.15
N ASP A 92 0.75 11.04 -13.43
CA ASP A 92 0.69 9.91 -14.39
C ASP A 92 1.53 8.71 -13.93
N ASP A 93 2.72 8.94 -13.38
CA ASP A 93 3.59 7.87 -12.87
C ASP A 93 2.99 7.16 -11.64
N LEU A 94 2.46 7.93 -10.68
CA LEU A 94 1.78 7.37 -9.51
C LEU A 94 0.51 6.60 -9.93
N GLY A 95 -0.25 7.16 -10.88
CA GLY A 95 -1.42 6.52 -11.45
C GLY A 95 -1.06 5.17 -12.09
N ALA A 96 0.02 5.13 -12.88
CA ALA A 96 0.53 3.91 -13.47
C ALA A 96 0.99 2.89 -12.41
N GLN A 97 1.70 3.34 -11.37
CA GLN A 97 2.10 2.47 -10.26
C GLN A 97 0.90 1.87 -9.52
N LEU A 98 -0.13 2.66 -9.24
CA LEU A 98 -1.34 2.16 -8.58
C LEU A 98 -2.16 1.23 -9.46
N LEU A 99 -2.22 1.48 -10.77
CA LEU A 99 -2.80 0.55 -11.73
C LEU A 99 -2.02 -0.78 -11.75
N ALA A 100 -0.70 -0.74 -11.68
CA ALA A 100 0.13 -1.95 -11.60
C ALA A 100 -0.12 -2.73 -10.29
N TRP A 101 -0.20 -2.03 -9.15
CA TRP A 101 -0.56 -2.64 -7.87
C TRP A 101 -1.96 -3.26 -7.89
N TYR A 102 -2.94 -2.54 -8.45
CA TYR A 102 -4.30 -3.04 -8.61
C TYR A 102 -4.34 -4.27 -9.52
N ALA A 103 -3.62 -4.25 -10.65
CA ALA A 103 -3.55 -5.40 -11.57
C ALA A 103 -2.94 -6.64 -10.91
N LEU A 104 -1.86 -6.46 -10.14
CA LEU A 104 -1.25 -7.55 -9.35
C LEU A 104 -2.25 -8.12 -8.34
N ALA A 105 -2.86 -7.27 -7.51
CA ALA A 105 -3.78 -7.70 -6.46
C ALA A 105 -5.03 -8.39 -7.05
N ARG A 106 -5.56 -7.87 -8.16
CA ARG A 106 -6.66 -8.50 -8.90
C ARG A 106 -6.29 -9.85 -9.48
N SER A 107 -5.07 -10.00 -10.00
CA SER A 107 -4.58 -11.28 -10.52
C SER A 107 -4.48 -12.33 -9.42
N LEU A 108 -4.03 -11.93 -8.22
CA LEU A 108 -3.98 -12.79 -7.04
C LEU A 108 -5.40 -13.21 -6.61
N GLU A 109 -6.33 -12.26 -6.49
CA GLU A 109 -7.73 -12.58 -6.17
C GLU A 109 -8.39 -13.49 -7.20
N ALA A 110 -8.13 -13.26 -8.49
CA ALA A 110 -8.63 -14.11 -9.57
C ALA A 110 -8.08 -15.55 -9.49
N SER A 111 -6.92 -15.75 -8.87
CA SER A 111 -6.35 -17.07 -8.56
C SER A 111 -6.88 -17.70 -7.27
N GLY A 112 -7.88 -17.09 -6.62
CA GLY A 112 -8.45 -17.55 -5.36
C GLY A 112 -7.63 -17.17 -4.13
N ARG A 113 -6.70 -16.21 -4.26
CA ARG A 113 -5.84 -15.74 -3.17
C ARG A 113 -6.26 -14.32 -2.78
N PRO A 114 -7.00 -14.12 -1.67
CA PRO A 114 -7.31 -12.78 -1.16
C PRO A 114 -6.05 -11.91 -1.10
N ALA A 115 -6.12 -10.68 -1.60
CA ALA A 115 -4.97 -9.80 -1.67
C ALA A 115 -5.25 -8.46 -0.98
N ARG A 116 -4.20 -7.81 -0.50
CA ARG A 116 -4.26 -6.47 0.08
C ARG A 116 -2.98 -5.70 -0.22
N LEU A 117 -3.07 -4.37 -0.21
CA LEU A 117 -1.92 -3.49 -0.27
C LEU A 117 -1.73 -2.81 1.08
N LEU A 118 -0.52 -2.88 1.62
CA LEU A 118 -0.10 -2.23 2.85
C LEU A 118 0.65 -0.96 2.48
N VAL A 119 0.33 0.14 3.14
CA VAL A 119 1.01 1.43 2.97
C VAL A 119 1.41 1.94 4.35
N TRP A 120 2.64 2.43 4.48
CA TRP A 120 3.16 2.99 5.73
C TRP A 120 4.12 4.15 5.48
N CYS A 121 4.33 4.97 6.51
CA CYS A 121 5.33 6.02 6.54
C CYS A 121 6.56 5.54 7.31
N ALA A 122 7.75 5.68 6.73
CA ALA A 122 9.04 5.37 7.36
C ALA A 122 9.91 6.64 7.40
N GLY A 123 10.34 7.05 8.59
CA GLY A 123 11.29 8.16 8.80
C GLY A 123 10.98 9.05 10.00
#